data_AF-A0A6C0I8E4-F1
#
_entry.id   AF-A0A6C0I8E4-F1
#
_cell.length_a   1.000
_cell.length_b   1.000
_cell.length_c   1.000
_cell.angle_alpha   90.00
_cell.angle_beta   90.00
_cell.angle_gamma   90.00
#
_symmetry.space_group_name_H-M   'P 1'
#
loop_
_entity.id
_entity.type
_entity.pdbx_description
1 polymer ?
#
loop_
_entity_poly.entity_id
_entity_poly.type
_entity_poly.pdbx_seq_one_letter_code
_entity_poly.pdbx_strand_id
1 'polypeptide(L)'
;MSDDKVYKPNDKELKLFEQEKMDLYKGTFVVCIVYGLSAIILLALILFTDGGKEFIYDKFAPAVVTYILGSLIIILYLLNSIYTIRPRRIGNDMDSDNSIMCPDFWKLEKVKEADKSILIDNNNKTGVLATYIIPEITRDADKNIQYKCVYDKDVYGDTRKLLETKKGITGDTINIIAGFASTSNATAYASAPTTSVLSPDYIVKIPKDVETTNVKGLKSYAKFAGGYTTNNASILNDSNNNISLRPAKVEYISTGTDATKYSTYETNTPLICNQVYPQVLGILDSKTKDENEISCEYAKQCGISWSSLNCKGN
;
A
#
# COMPACT_ATOMS: atom_id res chain seq x y z
N MET A 1 20.97 5.74 30.18
CA MET A 1 20.36 4.44 29.90
C MET A 1 18.90 4.74 29.66
N SER A 2 18.49 4.84 28.39
CA SER A 2 17.14 5.30 28.03
C SER A 2 16.15 4.19 28.38
N ASP A 3 15.05 4.55 29.04
CA ASP A 3 13.92 3.66 29.26
C ASP A 3 13.35 3.25 27.91
N ASP A 4 13.77 2.09 27.41
CA ASP A 4 13.13 1.42 26.28
C ASP A 4 11.70 1.08 26.73
N LYS A 5 10.73 1.83 26.20
CA LYS A 5 9.30 1.54 26.36
C LYS A 5 9.05 0.10 25.92
N VAL A 6 8.79 -0.78 26.89
CA VAL A 6 8.47 -2.20 26.67
C VAL A 6 7.29 -2.27 25.71
N TYR A 7 7.55 -2.80 24.50
CA TYR A 7 6.54 -2.95 23.47
C TYR A 7 5.47 -3.95 23.91
N LYS A 8 4.20 -3.50 23.89
CA LYS A 8 3.02 -4.32 24.21
C LYS A 8 2.23 -4.53 22.90
N PRO A 9 2.19 -5.76 22.35
CA PRO A 9 1.47 -6.06 21.11
C PRO A 9 -0.04 -5.80 21.23
N ASN A 10 -0.66 -5.40 20.11
CA ASN A 10 -2.12 -5.31 19.99
C ASN A 10 -2.74 -6.72 19.88
N ASP A 11 -4.03 -6.89 20.21
CA ASP A 11 -4.70 -8.20 20.24
C ASP A 11 -4.63 -8.96 18.90
N LYS A 12 -4.58 -8.24 17.77
CA LYS A 12 -4.40 -8.81 16.43
C LYS A 12 -2.96 -9.29 16.20
N GLU A 13 -1.97 -8.48 16.58
CA GLU A 13 -0.55 -8.83 16.47
C GLU A 13 -0.21 -10.01 17.38
N LEU A 14 -0.83 -10.08 18.55
CA LEU A 14 -0.71 -11.19 19.48
C LEU A 14 -1.23 -12.50 18.85
N LYS A 15 -2.39 -12.47 18.19
CA LYS A 15 -2.94 -13.64 17.50
C LYS A 15 -2.07 -14.11 16.33
N LEU A 16 -1.53 -13.18 15.55
CA LEU A 16 -0.61 -13.50 14.44
C LEU A 16 0.70 -14.09 14.96
N PHE A 17 1.25 -13.49 16.01
CA PHE A 17 2.43 -14.01 16.70
C PHE A 17 2.19 -15.42 17.27
N GLU A 18 1.04 -15.64 17.91
CA GLU A 18 0.64 -16.97 18.39
C GLU A 18 0.52 -17.96 17.24
N GLN A 19 -0.06 -17.56 16.10
CA GLN A 19 -0.18 -18.41 14.93
C GLN A 19 1.18 -18.79 14.32
N GLU A 20 2.07 -17.82 14.11
CA GLU A 20 3.43 -18.07 13.60
C GLU A 20 4.21 -18.99 14.53
N LYS A 21 4.15 -18.74 15.84
CA LYS A 21 4.77 -19.59 16.85
C LYS A 21 4.19 -21.01 16.82
N MET A 22 2.88 -21.15 16.64
CA MET A 22 2.22 -22.44 16.51
C MET A 22 2.63 -23.18 15.23
N ASP A 23 2.82 -22.49 14.11
CA ASP A 23 3.23 -23.12 12.85
C ASP A 23 4.70 -23.57 12.87
N LEU A 24 5.59 -22.78 13.48
CA LEU A 24 6.97 -23.20 13.78
C LEU A 24 7.04 -24.38 14.75
N TYR A 25 6.15 -24.40 15.76
CA TYR A 25 6.03 -25.51 16.69
C TYR A 25 5.57 -26.79 15.97
N LYS A 26 4.56 -26.70 15.10
CA LYS A 26 4.13 -27.82 14.24
C LYS A 26 5.26 -28.32 13.34
N GLY A 27 6.01 -27.41 12.72
CA GLY A 27 7.17 -27.77 11.89
C GLY A 27 8.20 -28.58 12.66
N THR A 28 8.58 -28.11 13.85
CA THR A 28 9.54 -28.80 14.72
C THR A 28 9.01 -30.16 15.19
N PHE A 29 7.72 -30.24 15.53
CA PHE A 29 7.05 -31.48 15.92
C PHE A 29 7.07 -32.53 14.80
N VAL A 30 6.76 -32.12 13.55
CA VAL A 30 6.82 -33.01 12.38
C VAL A 30 8.22 -33.53 12.14
N VAL A 31 9.23 -32.66 12.23
CA VAL A 31 10.63 -33.04 12.09
C VAL A 31 11.02 -34.08 13.16
N CYS A 32 10.68 -33.85 14.43
CA CYS A 32 10.91 -34.80 15.51
C CYS A 32 10.22 -36.15 15.29
N ILE A 33 8.99 -36.16 14.76
CA ILE A 33 8.29 -37.41 14.43
C ILE A 33 9.03 -38.20 13.35
N VAL A 34 9.49 -37.54 12.29
CA VAL A 34 10.20 -38.21 11.19
C VAL A 34 11.52 -38.83 11.69
N TYR A 35 12.30 -38.06 12.46
CA TYR A 35 13.55 -38.55 13.06
C TYR A 35 13.31 -39.64 14.13
N GLY A 36 12.24 -39.51 14.92
CA GLY A 36 11.87 -40.49 15.94
C GLY A 36 11.39 -41.82 15.35
N LEU A 37 10.51 -41.77 14.35
CA LEU A 37 10.00 -42.97 13.68
C LEU A 37 11.11 -43.70 12.93
N SER A 38 11.97 -42.98 12.22
CA SER A 38 13.12 -43.59 11.55
C SER A 38 14.08 -44.23 12.54
N ALA A 39 14.33 -43.63 13.71
CA ALA A 39 15.13 -44.25 14.78
C ALA A 39 14.48 -45.51 15.37
N ILE A 40 13.16 -45.51 15.58
CA ILE A 40 12.41 -46.69 16.05
C ILE A 40 12.50 -47.83 15.04
N ILE A 41 12.33 -47.54 13.74
CA ILE A 41 12.47 -48.54 12.67
C ILE A 41 13.89 -49.12 12.65
N LEU A 42 14.91 -48.26 12.78
CA LEU A 42 16.30 -48.68 12.85
C LEU A 42 16.56 -49.60 14.04
N LEU A 43 16.02 -49.25 15.21
CA LEU A 43 16.15 -50.04 16.44
C LEU A 43 15.41 -51.38 16.34
N ALA A 44 14.23 -51.41 15.70
CA ALA A 44 13.51 -52.64 15.42
C ALA A 44 14.31 -53.56 14.48
N LEU A 45 14.93 -53.02 13.42
CA LEU A 45 15.77 -53.81 12.51
C LEU A 45 17.00 -54.40 13.21
N ILE A 46 17.57 -53.69 14.19
CA ILE A 46 18.71 -54.18 14.99
C ILE A 46 18.28 -55.30 15.95
N LEU A 47 17.12 -55.17 16.60
CA LEU A 47 16.67 -56.12 17.63
C LEU A 47 16.05 -57.40 17.05
N PHE A 48 15.39 -57.32 15.89
CA PHE A 48 14.61 -58.43 15.34
C PHE A 48 15.26 -59.13 14.13
N THR A 49 16.41 -58.67 13.65
CA THR A 49 17.08 -59.25 12.48
C THR A 49 18.57 -59.46 12.73
N ASP A 50 19.05 -60.69 12.54
CA ASP A 50 20.47 -61.03 12.69
C ASP A 50 21.36 -60.26 11.70
N GLY A 51 20.86 -60.04 10.48
CA GLY A 51 21.51 -59.17 9.49
C GLY A 51 21.57 -57.69 9.92
N GLY A 52 20.58 -57.19 10.67
CA GLY A 52 20.61 -55.82 11.20
C GLY A 52 21.70 -55.62 12.24
N LYS A 53 21.95 -56.65 13.06
CA LYS A 53 22.97 -56.62 14.12
C LYS A 53 24.39 -56.62 13.53
N GLU A 54 24.66 -57.51 12.57
CA GLU A 54 25.98 -57.64 11.93
C GLU A 54 26.29 -56.46 10.99
N PHE A 55 25.33 -56.05 10.17
CA PHE A 55 25.55 -54.98 9.18
C PHE A 55 25.70 -53.60 9.85
N ILE A 56 24.91 -53.32 10.90
CA ILE A 56 24.92 -51.99 11.52
C ILE A 56 26.06 -51.83 12.53
N TYR A 57 26.37 -52.81 13.36
CA TYR A 57 27.46 -52.67 14.34
C TYR A 57 28.85 -52.70 13.68
N ASP A 58 29.09 -53.59 12.72
CA ASP A 58 30.44 -53.76 12.16
C ASP A 58 30.74 -52.84 10.96
N LYS A 59 29.71 -52.41 10.22
CA LYS A 59 29.89 -51.69 8.94
C LYS A 59 29.36 -50.26 8.95
N PHE A 60 28.29 -49.96 9.68
CA PHE A 60 27.59 -48.66 9.64
C PHE A 60 27.52 -47.92 10.98
N ALA A 61 28.18 -48.41 12.04
CA ALA A 61 28.21 -47.73 13.33
C ALA A 61 28.66 -46.25 13.24
N PRO A 62 29.66 -45.87 12.43
CA PRO A 62 30.03 -44.46 12.24
C PRO A 62 28.86 -43.63 11.67
N ALA A 63 28.12 -44.19 10.71
CA ALA A 63 26.98 -43.53 10.09
C ALA A 63 25.83 -43.31 11.09
N VAL A 64 25.51 -44.32 11.91
CA VAL A 64 24.47 -44.22 12.94
C VAL A 64 24.84 -43.18 14.01
N VAL A 65 26.09 -43.16 14.45
CA VAL A 65 26.57 -42.16 15.42
C VAL A 65 26.46 -40.75 14.84
N THR A 66 26.89 -40.54 13.58
CA THR A 66 26.75 -39.23 12.93
C THR A 66 25.30 -38.81 12.72
N TYR A 67 24.39 -39.75 12.46
CA TYR A 67 22.96 -39.50 12.34
C TYR A 67 22.35 -39.03 13.67
N ILE A 68 22.64 -39.73 14.77
CA ILE A 68 22.16 -39.36 16.11
C ILE A 68 22.71 -37.98 16.49
N LEU A 69 24.01 -37.76 16.31
CA LEU A 69 24.67 -36.50 16.69
C LEU A 69 24.17 -35.32 15.84
N GLY A 70 24.00 -35.53 14.53
CA GLY A 70 23.41 -34.55 13.62
C GLY A 70 21.96 -34.20 13.97
N SER A 71 21.14 -35.21 14.28
CA SER A 71 19.74 -34.98 14.71
C SER A 71 19.65 -34.16 16.00
N LEU A 72 20.57 -34.39 16.95
CA LEU A 72 20.62 -33.66 18.21
C LEU A 72 21.01 -32.19 18.00
N ILE A 73 21.96 -31.90 17.10
CA ILE A 73 22.35 -30.53 16.73
C ILE A 73 21.17 -29.79 16.06
N ILE A 74 20.45 -30.45 15.16
CA ILE A 74 19.29 -29.85 14.47
C ILE A 74 18.18 -29.51 15.47
N ILE A 75 17.87 -30.41 16.41
CA ILE A 75 16.86 -30.17 17.44
C ILE A 75 17.25 -28.98 18.33
N LEU A 76 18.52 -28.91 18.76
CA LEU A 76 19.03 -27.77 19.54
C LEU A 76 18.94 -26.44 18.76
N TYR A 77 19.27 -26.47 17.47
CA TYR A 77 19.14 -25.31 16.59
C TYR A 77 17.69 -24.83 16.48
N LEU A 78 16.74 -25.75 16.23
CA LEU A 78 15.32 -25.42 16.09
C LEU A 78 14.74 -24.89 17.41
N LEU A 79 15.09 -25.47 18.55
CA LEU A 79 14.69 -24.96 19.87
C LEU A 79 15.20 -23.53 20.08
N ASN A 80 16.47 -23.26 19.79
CA ASN A 80 17.02 -21.92 19.90
C ASN A 80 16.35 -20.93 18.93
N SER A 81 16.01 -21.38 17.72
CA SER A 81 15.23 -20.58 16.76
C SER A 81 13.84 -20.22 17.30
N ILE A 82 13.18 -21.11 18.05
CA ILE A 82 11.88 -20.81 18.67
C ILE A 82 12.03 -19.80 19.81
N TYR A 83 13.04 -19.97 20.67
CA TYR A 83 13.26 -19.06 21.81
C TYR A 83 13.76 -17.67 21.42
N THR A 84 14.45 -17.56 20.28
CA THR A 84 14.98 -16.29 19.77
C THR A 84 13.95 -15.48 19.00
N ILE A 85 12.76 -16.04 18.71
CA ILE A 85 11.66 -15.29 18.10
C ILE A 85 11.10 -14.30 19.12
N ARG A 86 11.42 -13.04 18.90
CA ARG A 86 10.81 -11.91 19.59
C ARG A 86 9.56 -11.48 18.83
N PRO A 87 8.51 -10.98 19.52
CA PRO A 87 7.40 -10.32 18.85
C PRO A 87 7.97 -9.17 18.03
N ARG A 88 7.88 -9.29 16.70
CA ARG A 88 8.15 -8.17 15.81
C ARG A 88 6.87 -7.35 15.77
N ARG A 89 6.99 -6.02 15.76
CA ARG A 89 5.89 -5.20 15.27
C ARG A 89 5.57 -5.72 13.88
N ILE A 90 4.30 -5.98 13.61
CA ILE A 90 3.86 -5.99 12.22
C ILE A 90 3.99 -4.53 11.83
N GLY A 91 5.15 -4.19 11.29
CA GLY A 91 5.41 -2.84 10.87
C GLY A 91 4.34 -2.48 9.86
N ASN A 92 3.46 -1.56 10.22
CA ASN A 92 2.91 -0.59 9.29
C ASN A 92 4.04 0.34 8.83
N ASP A 93 5.20 -0.24 8.45
CA ASP A 93 6.39 0.48 8.06
C ASP A 93 6.10 1.02 6.67
N MET A 94 5.28 2.07 6.54
CA MET A 94 5.36 2.94 5.38
C MET A 94 6.58 3.87 5.48
N ASP A 95 7.38 3.70 6.54
CA ASP A 95 8.47 4.59 6.94
C ASP A 95 9.88 4.13 6.50
N SER A 96 10.01 2.91 5.95
CA SER A 96 11.26 2.40 5.38
C SER A 96 11.16 2.34 3.85
N ASP A 97 12.24 2.71 3.15
CA ASP A 97 12.33 2.60 1.68
C ASP A 97 12.12 1.16 1.17
N ASN A 98 12.17 0.16 2.06
CA ASN A 98 12.00 -1.26 1.76
C ASN A 98 10.55 -1.77 1.91
N SER A 99 9.60 -0.92 2.28
CA SER A 99 8.23 -1.33 2.62
C SER A 99 7.16 -0.41 2.03
N ILE A 100 7.47 0.21 0.89
CA ILE A 100 6.47 0.91 0.08
C ILE A 100 5.52 -0.12 -0.53
N MET A 101 4.33 -0.24 0.06
CA MET A 101 3.30 -1.16 -0.43
C MET A 101 2.42 -0.45 -1.46
N CYS A 102 2.32 -1.01 -2.66
CA CYS A 102 1.37 -0.58 -3.68
C CYS A 102 0.08 -1.41 -3.62
N PRO A 103 -1.04 -0.89 -4.13
CA PRO A 103 -2.24 -1.70 -4.33
C PRO A 103 -2.01 -2.88 -5.29
N ASP A 104 -2.96 -3.82 -5.30
CA ASP A 104 -2.82 -5.06 -6.07
C ASP A 104 -2.82 -4.78 -7.59
N PHE A 105 -1.82 -5.32 -8.30
CA PHE A 105 -1.58 -5.08 -9.74
C PHE A 105 -1.17 -3.64 -10.09
N TRP A 106 -0.44 -2.98 -9.19
CA TRP A 106 0.15 -1.66 -9.42
C TRP A 106 1.67 -1.76 -9.43
N LYS A 107 2.30 -0.89 -10.24
CA LYS A 107 3.75 -0.77 -10.37
C LYS A 107 4.23 0.42 -9.54
N LEU A 108 5.33 0.22 -8.82
CA LEU A 108 6.02 1.30 -8.11
C LEU A 108 6.88 2.08 -9.12
N GLU A 109 6.70 3.40 -9.16
CA GLU A 109 7.44 4.30 -10.05
C GLU A 109 8.09 5.43 -9.25
N LYS A 110 9.29 5.84 -9.66
CA LYS A 110 9.95 7.02 -9.09
C LYS A 110 9.28 8.29 -9.61
N VAL A 111 8.99 9.21 -8.71
CA VAL A 111 8.42 10.52 -9.03
C VAL A 111 9.47 11.38 -9.72
N LYS A 112 9.12 11.99 -10.86
CA LYS A 112 10.03 12.88 -11.60
C LYS A 112 10.34 14.13 -10.76
N GLU A 113 11.54 14.68 -10.87
CA GLU A 113 11.93 15.86 -10.06
C GLU A 113 10.99 17.07 -10.28
N ALA A 114 10.56 17.31 -11.53
CA ALA A 114 9.58 18.35 -11.84
C ALA A 114 8.22 18.12 -11.18
N ASP A 115 7.84 16.86 -10.95
CA ASP A 115 6.58 16.52 -10.30
C ASP A 115 6.65 16.76 -8.79
N LYS A 116 7.84 16.63 -8.18
CA LYS A 116 8.02 16.82 -6.73
C LYS A 116 7.85 18.27 -6.31
N SER A 117 8.45 19.20 -7.05
CA SER A 117 8.29 20.63 -6.77
C SER A 117 6.82 21.04 -6.82
N ILE A 118 6.06 20.50 -7.78
CA ILE A 118 4.62 20.73 -7.88
C ILE A 118 3.87 20.17 -6.66
N LEU A 119 4.22 18.98 -6.18
CA LEU A 119 3.61 18.42 -4.97
C LEU A 119 3.91 19.27 -3.72
N ILE A 120 5.11 19.82 -3.60
CA ILE A 120 5.45 20.73 -2.51
C ILE A 120 4.71 22.05 -2.62
N ASP A 121 4.61 22.62 -3.83
CA ASP A 121 3.82 23.82 -4.08
C ASP A 121 2.33 23.60 -3.75
N ASN A 122 1.79 22.43 -4.11
CA ASN A 122 0.45 22.02 -3.73
C ASN A 122 0.29 21.91 -2.20
N ASN A 123 1.33 21.47 -1.49
CA ASN A 123 1.30 21.31 -0.04
C ASN A 123 1.35 22.66 0.71
N ASN A 124 1.92 23.70 0.09
CA ASN A 124 2.03 25.03 0.65
C ASN A 124 0.67 25.77 0.64
N LYS A 125 0.09 26.05 1.82
CA LYS A 125 -0.96 27.07 1.93
C LYS A 125 -0.31 28.43 2.13
N THR A 126 -0.41 29.31 1.13
CA THR A 126 -0.04 30.72 1.29
C THR A 126 -1.13 31.50 2.03
N GLY A 127 -0.74 32.26 3.06
CA GLY A 127 -1.62 33.01 3.97
C GLY A 127 -0.81 33.67 5.09
N VAL A 128 -1.46 34.41 6.00
CA VAL A 128 -0.79 35.19 7.09
C VAL A 128 0.06 34.30 8.02
N LEU A 129 -0.23 33.00 8.07
CA LEU A 129 0.62 31.97 8.66
C LEU A 129 0.79 30.88 7.59
N ALA A 130 1.96 30.84 6.93
CA ALA A 130 2.28 29.78 5.99
C ALA A 130 2.13 28.42 6.70
N THR A 131 1.19 27.60 6.24
CA THR A 131 0.90 26.29 6.82
C THR A 131 0.89 25.24 5.72
N TYR A 132 1.32 24.03 6.02
CA TYR A 132 1.30 22.91 5.08
C TYR A 132 -0.01 22.12 5.23
N ILE A 133 -0.52 21.55 4.13
CA ILE A 133 -1.65 20.60 4.19
C ILE A 133 -1.22 19.34 4.95
N ILE A 134 -0.01 18.88 4.67
CA ILE A 134 0.68 17.77 5.32
C ILE A 134 1.98 18.32 5.92
N PRO A 135 1.98 18.72 7.21
CA PRO A 135 3.12 19.36 7.90
C PRO A 135 4.44 18.59 7.85
N GLU A 136 4.36 17.27 7.70
CA GLU A 136 5.51 16.39 7.68
C GLU A 136 6.31 16.51 6.36
N ILE A 137 5.70 17.00 5.28
CA ILE A 137 6.31 17.06 3.94
C ILE A 137 6.61 18.52 3.59
N THR A 138 7.87 18.94 3.63
CA THR A 138 8.23 20.37 3.49
C THR A 138 9.17 20.70 2.35
N ARG A 139 9.71 19.69 1.66
CA ARG A 139 10.76 19.86 0.64
C ARG A 139 10.76 18.73 -0.38
N ASP A 140 11.28 19.00 -1.57
CA ASP A 140 11.30 18.03 -2.69
C ASP A 140 12.11 16.76 -2.38
N ALA A 141 13.11 16.88 -1.50
CA ALA A 141 13.94 15.77 -1.04
C ALA A 141 13.26 14.88 0.02
N ASP A 142 12.01 15.15 0.36
CA ASP A 142 11.29 14.36 1.36
C ASP A 142 11.09 12.92 0.89
N LYS A 143 11.46 11.96 1.74
CA LYS A 143 11.40 10.52 1.41
C LYS A 143 9.99 10.07 1.02
N ASN A 144 8.95 10.72 1.56
CA ASN A 144 7.56 10.31 1.40
C ASN A 144 6.94 10.64 0.04
N ILE A 145 7.66 11.39 -0.80
CA ILE A 145 7.21 11.78 -2.15
C ILE A 145 8.14 11.27 -3.26
N GLN A 146 9.09 10.39 -2.92
CA GLN A 146 10.06 9.88 -3.88
C GLN A 146 9.45 8.86 -4.85
N TYR A 147 8.41 8.15 -4.40
CA TYR A 147 7.75 7.10 -5.17
C TYR A 147 6.24 7.28 -5.19
N LYS A 148 5.64 6.82 -6.27
CA LYS A 148 4.19 6.67 -6.43
C LYS A 148 3.87 5.31 -7.01
N CYS A 149 2.70 4.80 -6.72
CA CYS A 149 2.17 3.61 -7.37
C CYS A 149 1.29 4.04 -8.53
N VAL A 150 1.46 3.42 -9.68
CA VAL A 150 0.64 3.59 -10.89
C VAL A 150 0.06 2.24 -11.27
N TYR A 151 -1.18 2.22 -11.72
CA TYR A 151 -1.82 0.97 -12.15
C TYR A 151 -1.03 0.30 -13.29
N ASP A 152 -1.06 -1.03 -13.36
CA ASP A 152 -0.43 -1.76 -14.45
C ASP A 152 -1.29 -1.75 -15.72
N LYS A 153 -0.79 -1.09 -16.76
CA LYS A 153 -1.44 -1.04 -18.09
C LYS A 153 -1.53 -2.41 -18.76
N ASP A 154 -0.63 -3.34 -18.44
CA ASP A 154 -0.66 -4.70 -19.00
C ASP A 154 -1.85 -5.50 -18.43
N VAL A 155 -2.32 -5.13 -17.23
CA VAL A 155 -3.45 -5.76 -16.55
C VAL A 155 -4.76 -5.04 -16.89
N TYR A 156 -4.78 -3.72 -16.77
CA TYR A 156 -6.01 -2.93 -16.87
C TYR A 156 -6.26 -2.30 -18.26
N GLY A 157 -5.26 -2.32 -19.15
CA GLY A 157 -5.28 -1.61 -20.43
C GLY A 157 -4.91 -0.14 -20.31
N ASP A 158 -5.25 0.66 -21.31
CA ASP A 158 -5.03 2.11 -21.25
C ASP A 158 -5.99 2.80 -20.24
N THR A 159 -5.74 4.08 -19.97
CA THR A 159 -6.52 4.83 -18.96
C THR A 159 -8.00 4.94 -19.34
N ARG A 160 -8.34 4.92 -20.64
CA ARG A 160 -9.74 4.91 -21.09
C ARG A 160 -10.41 3.59 -20.73
N LYS A 161 -9.78 2.46 -21.02
CA LYS A 161 -10.30 1.13 -20.68
C LYS A 161 -10.43 0.94 -19.17
N LEU A 162 -9.46 1.43 -18.39
CA LEU A 162 -9.55 1.41 -16.94
C LEU A 162 -10.71 2.29 -16.44
N LEU A 163 -10.94 3.46 -17.02
CA LEU A 163 -12.08 4.32 -16.68
C LEU A 163 -13.42 3.63 -16.93
N GLU A 164 -13.59 2.99 -18.09
CA GLU A 164 -14.78 2.22 -18.43
C GLU A 164 -14.99 1.04 -17.48
N THR A 165 -13.91 0.31 -17.18
CA THR A 165 -13.93 -0.83 -16.26
C THR A 165 -14.34 -0.37 -14.85
N LYS A 166 -13.78 0.73 -14.34
CA LYS A 166 -14.14 1.29 -13.03
C LYS A 166 -15.60 1.71 -12.97
N LYS A 167 -16.10 2.38 -14.01
CA LYS A 167 -17.53 2.73 -14.11
C LYS A 167 -18.43 1.49 -14.10
N GLY A 168 -18.01 0.42 -14.77
CA GLY A 168 -18.72 -0.87 -14.79
C GLY A 168 -18.74 -1.57 -13.42
N ILE A 169 -17.58 -1.66 -12.75
CA ILE A 169 -17.44 -2.33 -11.44
C ILE A 169 -18.22 -1.60 -10.35
N THR A 170 -18.06 -0.27 -10.25
CA THR A 170 -18.69 0.49 -9.16
C THR A 170 -20.14 0.88 -9.44
N GLY A 171 -20.61 0.71 -10.68
CA GLY A 171 -21.90 1.24 -11.15
C GLY A 171 -22.02 2.77 -11.07
N ASP A 172 -20.91 3.49 -10.86
CA ASP A 172 -20.90 4.91 -10.54
C ASP A 172 -20.36 5.73 -11.73
N THR A 173 -21.24 5.93 -12.71
CA THR A 173 -20.93 6.62 -13.96
C THR A 173 -20.86 8.14 -13.82
N ILE A 174 -21.40 8.68 -12.72
CA ILE A 174 -21.56 10.12 -12.47
C ILE A 174 -20.33 10.67 -11.74
N ASN A 175 -19.86 9.96 -10.71
CA ASN A 175 -18.79 10.46 -9.85
C ASN A 175 -17.41 9.99 -10.28
N ILE A 176 -17.30 8.97 -11.14
CA ILE A 176 -16.04 8.57 -11.77
C ILE A 176 -15.93 9.27 -13.12
N ILE A 177 -14.99 10.20 -13.24
CA ILE A 177 -14.83 11.07 -14.40
C ILE A 177 -13.40 11.04 -14.93
N ALA A 178 -13.25 11.39 -16.20
CA ALA A 178 -11.95 11.57 -16.82
C ALA A 178 -11.26 12.83 -16.26
N GLY A 179 -9.95 12.79 -16.11
CA GLY A 179 -9.12 13.94 -15.75
C GLY A 179 -7.97 14.13 -16.73
N PHE A 180 -7.56 15.38 -16.91
CA PHE A 180 -6.51 15.77 -17.86
C PHE A 180 -5.52 16.72 -17.21
N ALA A 181 -4.29 16.75 -17.73
CA ALA A 181 -3.30 17.77 -17.38
C ALA A 181 -3.57 19.12 -18.08
N SER A 182 -4.29 19.11 -19.21
CA SER A 182 -4.60 20.30 -19.99
C SER A 182 -6.08 20.69 -19.95
N THR A 183 -6.36 21.99 -19.81
CA THR A 183 -7.73 22.55 -19.87
C THR A 183 -8.33 22.36 -21.24
N SER A 184 -7.52 22.47 -22.31
CA SER A 184 -8.03 22.27 -23.68
C SER A 184 -8.52 20.83 -23.87
N ASN A 185 -7.75 19.85 -23.40
CA ASN A 185 -8.11 18.44 -23.47
C ASN A 185 -9.33 18.13 -22.59
N ALA A 186 -9.37 18.68 -21.36
CA ALA A 186 -10.54 18.53 -20.48
C ALA A 186 -11.81 19.11 -21.11
N THR A 187 -11.71 20.28 -21.74
CA THR A 187 -12.85 20.97 -22.39
C THR A 187 -13.32 20.21 -23.64
N ALA A 188 -12.38 19.78 -24.48
CA ALA A 188 -12.66 19.00 -25.68
C ALA A 188 -13.33 17.66 -25.32
N TYR A 189 -12.83 16.97 -24.29
CA TYR A 189 -13.42 15.73 -23.81
C TYR A 189 -14.81 15.96 -23.21
N ALA A 190 -14.98 16.98 -22.36
CA ALA A 190 -16.28 17.29 -21.73
C ALA A 190 -17.37 17.63 -22.75
N SER A 191 -17.00 18.21 -23.89
CA SER A 191 -17.94 18.58 -24.97
C SER A 191 -18.42 17.37 -25.79
N ALA A 192 -17.62 16.31 -25.88
CA ALA A 192 -17.91 15.14 -26.71
C ALA A 192 -17.36 13.82 -26.09
N PRO A 193 -17.80 13.45 -24.87
CA PRO A 193 -17.14 12.40 -24.09
C PRO A 193 -17.26 11.00 -24.70
N THR A 194 -18.33 10.72 -25.45
CA THR A 194 -18.60 9.41 -26.07
C THR A 194 -17.90 9.22 -27.41
N THR A 195 -17.48 10.30 -28.06
CA THR A 195 -16.82 10.27 -29.38
C THR A 195 -15.39 10.80 -29.34
N SER A 196 -14.88 11.15 -28.15
CA SER A 196 -13.55 11.72 -27.99
C SER A 196 -12.47 10.65 -28.20
N VAL A 197 -11.51 10.97 -29.08
CA VAL A 197 -10.30 10.16 -29.29
C VAL A 197 -9.24 10.41 -28.21
N LEU A 198 -9.43 11.41 -27.33
CA LEU A 198 -8.49 11.73 -26.25
C LEU A 198 -8.54 10.68 -25.14
N SER A 199 -7.37 10.13 -24.80
CA SER A 199 -7.24 9.28 -23.60
C SER A 199 -7.05 10.18 -22.38
N PRO A 200 -7.75 9.92 -21.27
CA PRO A 200 -7.51 10.65 -20.03
C PRO A 200 -6.10 10.40 -19.46
N ASP A 201 -5.53 11.44 -18.85
CA ASP A 201 -4.29 11.36 -18.09
C ASP A 201 -4.57 10.76 -16.69
N TYR A 202 -5.73 11.11 -16.13
CA TYR A 202 -6.15 10.74 -14.78
C TYR A 202 -7.55 10.15 -14.77
N ILE A 203 -7.80 9.28 -13.79
CA ILE A 203 -9.14 8.84 -13.43
C ILE A 203 -9.48 9.51 -12.12
N VAL A 204 -10.61 10.19 -12.08
CA VAL A 204 -11.00 11.02 -10.95
C VAL A 204 -12.28 10.48 -10.34
N LYS A 205 -12.31 10.39 -9.02
CA LYS A 205 -13.51 10.11 -8.25
C LYS A 205 -13.90 11.35 -7.47
N ILE A 206 -15.12 11.84 -7.61
CA ILE A 206 -15.71 12.75 -6.63
C ILE A 206 -16.13 11.88 -5.42
N PRO A 207 -15.50 12.05 -4.25
CA PRO A 207 -15.85 11.27 -3.07
C PRO A 207 -17.31 11.52 -2.69
N LYS A 208 -18.01 10.49 -2.21
CA LYS A 208 -19.36 10.67 -1.64
C LYS A 208 -19.24 11.36 -0.29
N ASP A 209 -20.00 12.42 -0.05
CA ASP A 209 -20.00 13.17 1.20
C ASP A 209 -20.38 12.27 2.38
N VAL A 210 -19.37 11.85 3.14
CA VAL A 210 -19.55 11.23 4.46
C VAL A 210 -18.60 11.95 5.39
N GLU A 211 -19.10 12.87 6.21
CA GLU A 211 -18.31 13.67 7.15
C GLU A 211 -17.76 12.80 8.29
N THR A 212 -16.67 12.07 8.04
CA THR A 212 -15.91 11.33 9.06
C THR A 212 -14.48 11.87 9.19
N THR A 213 -13.79 11.54 10.28
CA THR A 213 -12.38 11.89 10.49
C THR A 213 -11.49 11.38 9.35
N ASN A 214 -11.82 10.21 8.79
CA ASN A 214 -11.08 9.58 7.69
C ASN A 214 -11.23 10.38 6.39
N VAL A 215 -12.39 11.01 6.20
CA VAL A 215 -12.63 11.91 5.06
C VAL A 215 -11.85 13.22 5.18
N LYS A 216 -11.54 13.72 6.38
CA LYS A 216 -10.63 14.88 6.51
C LYS A 216 -9.21 14.54 6.05
N GLY A 217 -8.69 13.38 6.46
CA GLY A 217 -7.40 12.88 6.01
C GLY A 217 -7.35 12.66 4.49
N LEU A 218 -8.40 12.02 3.94
CA LEU A 218 -8.54 11.83 2.51
C LEU A 218 -8.64 13.16 1.75
N LYS A 219 -9.35 14.15 2.29
CA LYS A 219 -9.42 15.51 1.73
C LYS A 219 -8.04 16.17 1.68
N SER A 220 -7.24 16.04 2.75
CA SER A 220 -5.85 16.53 2.77
C SER A 220 -4.97 15.83 1.73
N TYR A 221 -5.02 14.50 1.66
CA TYR A 221 -4.29 13.73 0.64
C TYR A 221 -4.65 14.18 -0.77
N ALA A 222 -5.93 14.31 -1.04
CA ALA A 222 -6.42 14.61 -2.37
C ALA A 222 -6.05 16.06 -2.76
N LYS A 223 -6.13 17.03 -1.83
CA LYS A 223 -5.64 18.42 -2.04
C LYS A 223 -4.14 18.43 -2.35
N PHE A 224 -3.37 17.62 -1.66
CA PHE A 224 -1.93 17.45 -1.92
C PHE A 224 -1.65 16.87 -3.31
N ALA A 225 -2.28 15.75 -3.67
CA ALA A 225 -2.01 15.03 -4.91
C ALA A 225 -2.62 15.69 -6.15
N GLY A 226 -3.81 16.31 -6.03
CA GLY A 226 -4.51 16.97 -7.13
C GLY A 226 -4.29 18.49 -7.23
N GLY A 227 -3.70 19.08 -6.18
CA GLY A 227 -3.22 20.47 -6.14
C GLY A 227 -4.23 21.55 -5.81
N TYR A 228 -5.52 21.24 -5.67
CA TYR A 228 -6.61 22.22 -5.69
C TYR A 228 -6.80 23.11 -4.43
N THR A 229 -5.77 23.84 -4.04
CA THR A 229 -5.86 24.87 -3.00
C THR A 229 -6.34 26.19 -3.60
N THR A 230 -7.06 26.99 -2.81
CA THR A 230 -7.54 28.35 -3.18
C THR A 230 -6.43 29.31 -3.59
N ASN A 231 -5.19 28.95 -3.32
CA ASN A 231 -4.02 29.78 -3.54
C ASN A 231 -3.16 29.30 -4.72
N ASN A 232 -3.52 28.18 -5.33
CA ASN A 232 -2.84 27.66 -6.51
C ASN A 232 -3.56 28.16 -7.78
N ALA A 233 -3.46 29.47 -8.02
CA ALA A 233 -4.06 30.21 -9.15
C ALA A 233 -3.71 29.60 -10.53
N SER A 234 -2.56 28.92 -10.63
CA SER A 234 -2.06 28.32 -11.87
C SER A 234 -2.80 27.05 -12.28
N ILE A 235 -3.55 26.39 -11.38
CA ILE A 235 -4.37 25.21 -11.71
C ILE A 235 -5.38 25.49 -12.81
N LEU A 236 -5.99 26.67 -12.76
CA LEU A 236 -7.02 27.10 -13.71
C LEU A 236 -6.42 27.79 -14.94
N ASN A 237 -5.21 28.32 -14.83
CA ASN A 237 -4.64 29.27 -15.80
C ASN A 237 -3.46 28.73 -16.62
N ASP A 238 -2.78 27.64 -16.21
CA ASP A 238 -1.61 27.19 -16.96
C ASP A 238 -1.99 26.36 -18.20
N SER A 239 -1.73 26.91 -19.37
CA SER A 239 -1.78 26.21 -20.65
C SER A 239 -0.67 25.15 -20.82
N ASN A 240 0.29 25.06 -19.89
CA ASN A 240 1.48 24.23 -20.01
C ASN A 240 1.67 23.30 -18.80
N ASN A 241 1.49 22.00 -19.00
CA ASN A 241 2.14 20.88 -18.29
C ASN A 241 2.11 20.77 -16.75
N ASN A 242 1.27 21.50 -16.02
CA ASN A 242 1.16 21.25 -14.58
C ASN A 242 0.32 19.99 -14.31
N ILE A 243 0.79 19.16 -13.37
CA ILE A 243 0.16 17.91 -12.87
C ILE A 243 -1.19 18.17 -12.18
N SER A 244 -1.56 19.44 -12.06
CA SER A 244 -2.84 19.90 -11.56
C SER A 244 -3.99 19.22 -12.28
N LEU A 245 -4.77 18.47 -11.52
CA LEU A 245 -5.86 17.67 -12.04
C LEU A 245 -6.97 18.57 -12.62
N ARG A 246 -7.37 18.32 -13.87
CA ARG A 246 -8.52 18.99 -14.49
C ARG A 246 -9.61 17.97 -14.82
N PRO A 247 -10.63 17.81 -13.95
CA PRO A 247 -11.74 16.91 -14.20
C PRO A 247 -12.55 17.35 -15.42
N ALA A 248 -12.83 16.42 -16.32
CA ALA A 248 -13.59 16.63 -17.55
C ALA A 248 -15.11 16.69 -17.28
N LYS A 249 -15.52 17.63 -16.43
CA LYS A 249 -16.92 17.90 -16.09
C LYS A 249 -17.15 19.41 -16.12
N VAL A 250 -18.28 19.81 -16.69
CA VAL A 250 -18.65 21.22 -16.98
C VAL A 250 -18.45 22.14 -15.77
N GLU A 251 -18.86 21.69 -14.59
CA GLU A 251 -18.72 22.42 -13.31
C GLU A 251 -17.28 22.80 -12.96
N TYR A 252 -16.28 22.03 -13.41
CA TYR A 252 -14.87 22.24 -13.11
C TYR A 252 -14.13 23.07 -14.18
N ILE A 253 -14.78 23.30 -15.33
CA ILE A 253 -14.16 23.89 -16.52
C ILE A 253 -14.78 25.25 -16.86
N SER A 254 -16.11 25.36 -16.84
CA SER A 254 -16.82 26.44 -17.56
C SER A 254 -17.74 27.31 -16.71
N THR A 255 -17.84 27.11 -15.39
CA THR A 255 -18.78 27.88 -14.56
C THR A 255 -18.07 28.85 -13.61
N GLY A 256 -18.17 30.15 -13.91
CA GLY A 256 -17.91 31.23 -12.97
C GLY A 256 -16.50 31.83 -13.01
N THR A 257 -16.24 32.74 -12.06
CA THR A 257 -14.92 33.31 -11.82
C THR A 257 -13.96 32.24 -11.30
N ASP A 258 -12.66 32.50 -11.32
CA ASP A 258 -11.67 31.59 -10.73
C ASP A 258 -12.04 31.21 -9.29
N ALA A 259 -12.55 32.16 -8.51
CA ALA A 259 -13.04 31.91 -7.15
C ALA A 259 -14.17 30.87 -7.07
N THR A 260 -15.13 30.91 -8.01
CA THR A 260 -16.23 29.92 -8.07
C THR A 260 -15.69 28.53 -8.42
N LYS A 261 -14.76 28.45 -9.37
CA LYS A 261 -14.11 27.18 -9.74
C LYS A 261 -13.35 26.59 -8.56
N TYR A 262 -12.54 27.39 -7.86
CA TYR A 262 -11.83 26.94 -6.66
C TYR A 262 -12.77 26.40 -5.59
N SER A 263 -13.89 27.08 -5.34
CA SER A 263 -14.90 26.59 -4.39
C SER A 263 -15.39 25.20 -4.79
N THR A 264 -15.62 24.92 -6.07
CA THR A 264 -16.03 23.58 -6.53
C THR A 264 -14.97 22.52 -6.26
N TYR A 265 -13.70 22.81 -6.54
CA TYR A 265 -12.62 21.86 -6.23
C TYR A 265 -12.45 21.65 -4.72
N GLU A 266 -12.55 22.72 -3.93
CA GLU A 266 -12.40 22.63 -2.48
C GLU A 266 -13.54 21.87 -1.83
N THR A 267 -14.79 22.15 -2.23
CA THR A 267 -15.98 21.45 -1.73
C THR A 267 -15.95 19.99 -2.13
N ASN A 268 -15.78 19.70 -3.43
CA ASN A 268 -15.93 18.35 -3.95
C ASN A 268 -14.67 17.49 -3.80
N THR A 269 -13.48 18.11 -3.62
CA THR A 269 -12.21 17.42 -3.37
C THR A 269 -12.01 16.18 -4.28
N PRO A 270 -11.87 16.38 -5.61
CA PRO A 270 -11.75 15.27 -6.54
C PRO A 270 -10.50 14.43 -6.28
N LEU A 271 -10.67 13.12 -6.13
CA LEU A 271 -9.63 12.15 -5.82
C LEU A 271 -9.06 11.49 -7.08
N ILE A 272 -7.73 11.41 -7.20
CA ILE A 272 -7.07 10.69 -8.30
C ILE A 272 -7.01 9.19 -7.97
N CYS A 273 -7.51 8.35 -8.89
CA CYS A 273 -7.71 6.91 -8.68
C CYS A 273 -6.87 5.99 -9.59
N ASN A 274 -5.97 6.55 -10.39
CA ASN A 274 -5.03 5.81 -11.23
C ASN A 274 -3.56 5.99 -10.82
N GLN A 275 -3.29 6.81 -9.81
CA GLN A 275 -1.98 6.93 -9.16
C GLN A 275 -2.19 7.23 -7.67
N VAL A 276 -1.30 6.69 -6.83
CA VAL A 276 -1.36 6.88 -5.38
C VAL A 276 0.04 7.11 -4.81
N TYR A 277 0.17 7.98 -3.82
CA TYR A 277 1.39 8.21 -3.06
C TYR A 277 1.28 7.47 -1.73
N PRO A 278 1.73 6.20 -1.64
CA PRO A 278 1.48 5.33 -0.49
C PRO A 278 2.08 5.89 0.81
N GLN A 279 3.29 6.45 0.77
CA GLN A 279 3.95 6.99 1.96
C GLN A 279 3.25 8.25 2.49
N VAL A 280 2.67 9.06 1.61
CA VAL A 280 1.84 10.22 1.99
C VAL A 280 0.58 9.76 2.72
N LEU A 281 -0.07 8.69 2.22
CA LEU A 281 -1.19 8.07 2.94
C LEU A 281 -0.75 7.50 4.29
N GLY A 282 0.42 6.86 4.36
CA GLY A 282 1.02 6.36 5.61
C GLY A 282 1.22 7.42 6.68
N ILE A 283 1.70 8.63 6.31
CA ILE A 283 1.80 9.76 7.23
C ILE A 283 0.43 10.11 7.81
N LEU A 284 -0.59 10.17 6.96
CA LEU A 284 -1.94 10.53 7.38
C LEU A 284 -2.56 9.44 8.25
N ASP A 285 -2.30 8.18 7.90
CA ASP A 285 -2.76 7.00 8.61
C ASP A 285 -2.11 6.84 9.98
N SER A 286 -0.87 7.30 10.18
CA SER A 286 -0.20 7.28 11.50
C SER A 286 -0.97 8.02 12.60
N LYS A 287 -1.94 8.86 12.22
CA LYS A 287 -2.82 9.63 13.12
C LYS A 287 -4.16 8.93 13.38
N THR A 288 -4.41 7.79 12.75
CA THR A 288 -5.65 7.00 12.84
C THR A 288 -5.47 5.84 13.81
N LYS A 289 -6.57 5.18 14.21
CA LYS A 289 -6.53 4.14 15.25
C LYS A 289 -5.96 2.83 14.72
N ASP A 290 -6.36 2.46 13.50
CA ASP A 290 -5.93 1.22 12.86
C ASP A 290 -4.73 1.41 11.90
N GLU A 291 -4.19 2.64 11.81
CA GLU A 291 -2.99 2.99 11.02
C GLU A 291 -3.08 2.64 9.52
N ASN A 292 -4.30 2.51 8.99
CA ASN A 292 -4.57 2.25 7.57
C ASN A 292 -5.95 2.77 7.09
N GLU A 293 -6.64 3.54 7.93
CA GLU A 293 -8.05 3.89 7.71
C GLU A 293 -8.26 4.79 6.48
N ILE A 294 -7.36 5.73 6.24
CA ILE A 294 -7.39 6.65 5.09
C ILE A 294 -6.96 5.92 3.83
N SER A 295 -5.94 5.05 3.90
CA SER A 295 -5.56 4.18 2.78
C SER A 295 -6.71 3.26 2.36
N CYS A 296 -7.43 2.67 3.32
CA CYS A 296 -8.58 1.83 3.03
C CYS A 296 -9.78 2.63 2.51
N GLU A 297 -10.03 3.84 3.03
CA GLU A 297 -11.09 4.69 2.49
C GLU A 297 -10.74 5.17 1.05
N TYR A 298 -9.47 5.48 0.77
CA TYR A 298 -8.99 5.74 -0.59
C TYR A 298 -9.28 4.56 -1.52
N ALA A 299 -8.87 3.35 -1.11
CA ALA A 299 -9.08 2.12 -1.87
C ALA A 299 -10.57 1.87 -2.15
N LYS A 300 -11.42 2.09 -1.15
CA LYS A 300 -12.88 1.96 -1.28
C LYS A 300 -13.49 2.98 -2.24
N GLN A 301 -13.15 4.27 -2.11
CA GLN A 301 -13.68 5.34 -2.97
C GLN A 301 -13.25 5.13 -4.43
N CYS A 302 -12.00 4.71 -4.63
CA CYS A 302 -11.46 4.47 -5.95
C CYS A 302 -11.78 3.08 -6.52
N GLY A 303 -12.36 2.15 -5.77
CA GLY A 303 -12.59 0.77 -6.21
C GLY A 303 -11.29 0.06 -6.56
N ILE A 304 -10.37 0.00 -5.59
CA ILE A 304 -9.05 -0.61 -5.72
C ILE A 304 -8.93 -1.70 -4.64
N SER A 305 -8.38 -2.86 -5.00
CA SER A 305 -8.00 -3.88 -4.04
C SER A 305 -6.62 -3.58 -3.47
N TRP A 306 -6.48 -3.65 -2.15
CA TRP A 306 -5.20 -3.45 -1.48
C TRP A 306 -5.01 -4.52 -0.41
N SER A 307 -4.65 -5.73 -0.87
CA SER A 307 -4.56 -6.93 -0.03
C SER A 307 -3.54 -6.77 1.11
N SER A 308 -2.41 -6.10 0.86
CA SER A 308 -1.36 -5.91 1.87
C SER A 308 -1.82 -5.09 3.08
N LEU A 309 -2.78 -4.19 2.90
CA LEU A 309 -3.40 -3.40 3.97
C LEU A 309 -4.72 -4.00 4.46
N ASN A 310 -5.11 -5.17 3.95
CA ASN A 310 -6.43 -5.81 4.18
C ASN A 310 -7.61 -4.89 3.85
N CYS A 311 -7.43 -3.95 2.91
CA CYS A 311 -8.52 -3.10 2.45
C CYS A 311 -9.32 -3.84 1.38
N LYS A 312 -10.61 -4.04 1.61
CA LYS A 312 -11.51 -4.59 0.59
C LYS A 312 -12.00 -3.46 -0.31
N GLY A 313 -11.68 -3.54 -1.60
CA GLY A 313 -12.41 -2.79 -2.62
C GLY A 313 -13.88 -3.22 -2.62
N ASN A 314 -14.80 -2.27 -2.88
CA ASN A 314 -16.22 -2.57 -3.06
C ASN A 314 -16.46 -3.52 -4.24
#